data_AF-A0A6I7QWU5-F1
#
_entry.id   AF-A0A6I7QWU5-F1
#
_cell.length_a   1.000
_cell.length_b   1.000
_cell.length_c   1.000
_cell.angle_alpha   90.00
_cell.angle_beta   90.00
_cell.angle_gamma   90.00
#
_symmetry.space_group_name_H-M   'P 1'
#
loop_
_entity.id
_entity.type
_entity.pdbx_description
1 polymer ?
#
loop_
_entity_poly.entity_id
_entity_poly.type
_entity_poly.pdbx_seq_one_letter_code
_entity_poly.pdbx_strand_id
1 'polypeptide(L)'
;MKNFSRILFVLSILAAAGCAGAPDPEPERAVPPEPAPAETPERALADPARASATELRSIVQRNNFGPEAPEAYAAAETAFTAGEQAYENAPEQAITLYEEASTHYRSVIDQGSRARADQLRAAAHEERDRARSVRAEVAQRDRYNRAQSDLDRAETLLEEESFESSFSSFEDARSGFHTAYTAAREQRERAQRALDQLDSDLVETSGRLERMQQDMEVSND
;
A
#
# COMPACT_ATOMS: atom_id res chain seq x y z
N MET A 1 -19.26 16.95 -22.59
CA MET A 1 -18.20 16.95 -23.64
C MET A 1 -17.60 15.55 -23.63
N LYS A 2 -17.83 14.76 -24.69
CA LYS A 2 -16.80 14.32 -25.65
C LYS A 2 -15.62 13.60 -24.96
N ASN A 3 -15.18 12.40 -25.30
CA ASN A 3 -15.46 11.45 -26.36
C ASN A 3 -14.34 10.37 -26.26
N PHE A 4 -14.61 9.13 -26.69
CA PHE A 4 -13.63 8.19 -27.30
C PHE A 4 -12.60 7.55 -26.33
N SER A 5 -12.13 6.32 -26.49
CA SER A 5 -12.18 5.38 -27.61
C SER A 5 -11.99 3.97 -27.06
N ARG A 6 -12.75 3.04 -27.61
CA ARG A 6 -12.55 1.59 -27.52
C ARG A 6 -11.31 1.20 -28.32
N ILE A 7 -10.43 0.38 -27.74
CA ILE A 7 -9.40 -0.45 -28.41
C ILE A 7 -9.32 -1.70 -27.51
N LEU A 8 -9.87 -2.88 -27.80
CA LEU A 8 -10.01 -3.68 -29.03
C LEU A 8 -8.65 -4.03 -29.66
N PHE A 9 -7.92 -4.93 -28.98
CA PHE A 9 -6.83 -5.72 -29.54
C PHE A 9 -7.14 -7.20 -29.23
N VAL A 10 -7.92 -7.84 -30.11
CA VAL A 10 -7.47 -8.76 -31.16
C VAL A 10 -6.84 -10.03 -30.56
N LEU A 11 -7.75 -10.98 -30.38
CA LEU A 11 -7.57 -12.41 -30.24
C LEU A 11 -6.88 -12.96 -31.52
N SER A 12 -5.62 -13.36 -31.44
CA SER A 12 -4.96 -14.15 -32.50
C SER A 12 -4.86 -15.61 -32.07
N ILE A 13 -5.87 -16.37 -32.45
CA ILE A 13 -5.81 -17.81 -32.60
C ILE A 13 -5.05 -18.10 -33.90
N LEU A 14 -3.93 -18.83 -33.84
CA LEU A 14 -3.48 -19.60 -34.99
C LEU A 14 -2.97 -20.97 -34.55
N ALA A 15 -3.76 -21.98 -34.88
CA ALA A 15 -3.44 -23.38 -34.83
C ALA A 15 -2.50 -23.76 -35.99
N ALA A 16 -1.57 -24.68 -35.75
CA ALA A 16 -1.13 -25.62 -36.77
C ALA A 16 -0.54 -26.86 -36.09
N ALA A 17 -1.33 -27.92 -36.08
CA ALA A 17 -0.86 -29.28 -35.92
C ALA A 17 0.04 -29.63 -37.12
N GLY A 18 1.25 -30.11 -36.83
CA GLY A 18 2.21 -30.58 -37.82
C GLY A 18 3.00 -31.76 -37.24
N CYS A 19 2.33 -32.91 -37.11
CA CYS A 19 3.02 -34.18 -36.88
C CYS A 19 3.74 -34.60 -38.16
N ALA A 20 5.04 -34.33 -38.24
CA ALA A 20 5.95 -35.04 -39.12
C ALA A 20 6.94 -35.78 -38.22
N GLY A 21 6.76 -37.10 -38.12
CA GLY A 21 7.65 -37.98 -37.36
C GLY A 21 9.05 -37.95 -37.98
N ALA A 22 9.98 -37.37 -37.24
CA ALA A 22 11.40 -37.48 -37.53
C ALA A 22 11.89 -38.90 -37.17
N PRO A 23 12.81 -39.48 -37.95
CA PRO A 23 13.41 -40.79 -37.69
C PRO A 23 14.14 -40.79 -36.35
N ASP A 24 14.00 -41.90 -35.61
CA ASP A 24 14.63 -42.13 -34.30
C ASP A 24 16.12 -41.74 -34.37
N PRO A 25 16.55 -40.70 -33.62
CA PRO A 25 17.95 -40.36 -33.55
C PRO A 25 18.71 -41.52 -32.92
N GLU A 26 19.75 -41.95 -33.63
CA GLU A 26 20.72 -42.94 -33.20
C GLU A 26 21.14 -42.63 -31.74
N PRO A 27 21.20 -43.63 -30.83
CA PRO A 27 21.47 -43.40 -29.42
C PRO A 27 22.84 -42.73 -29.26
N GLU A 28 22.79 -41.40 -29.13
CA GLU A 28 23.91 -40.53 -28.90
C GLU A 28 24.59 -41.05 -27.62
N ARG A 29 25.79 -41.60 -27.76
CA ARG A 29 26.60 -42.00 -26.62
C ARG A 29 26.66 -40.80 -25.70
N ALA A 30 26.03 -40.90 -24.53
CA ALA A 30 26.12 -39.90 -23.49
C ALA A 30 27.60 -39.62 -23.23
N VAL A 31 28.10 -38.52 -23.80
CA VAL A 31 29.40 -37.99 -23.45
C VAL A 31 29.30 -37.73 -21.95
N PRO A 32 30.19 -38.31 -21.12
CA PRO A 32 30.18 -38.06 -19.69
C PRO A 32 30.14 -36.54 -19.50
N PRO A 33 29.19 -36.00 -18.71
CA PRO A 33 29.06 -34.56 -18.54
C PRO A 33 30.43 -34.01 -18.13
N GLU A 34 30.94 -33.08 -18.93
CA GLU A 34 32.18 -32.38 -18.61
C GLU A 34 32.02 -31.80 -17.20
N PRO A 35 32.94 -32.11 -16.26
CA PRO A 35 32.79 -31.69 -14.88
C PRO A 35 32.65 -30.17 -14.85
N ALA A 36 31.59 -29.68 -14.19
CA ALA A 36 31.37 -28.25 -14.04
C ALA A 36 32.67 -27.61 -13.53
N PRO A 37 33.11 -26.48 -14.13
CA PRO A 37 34.35 -25.84 -13.74
C PRO A 37 34.31 -25.59 -12.23
N ALA A 38 35.28 -26.16 -11.51
CA ALA A 38 35.33 -26.10 -10.06
C ALA A 38 35.27 -24.63 -9.62
N GLU A 39 34.39 -24.33 -8.66
CA GLU A 39 34.32 -23.02 -8.02
C GLU A 39 35.71 -22.68 -7.48
N THR A 40 36.34 -21.66 -8.03
CA THR A 40 37.62 -21.18 -7.52
C THR A 40 37.38 -20.59 -6.12
N PRO A 41 38.17 -20.95 -5.10
CA PRO A 41 38.00 -20.48 -3.72
C PRO A 41 37.87 -18.96 -3.57
N GLU A 42 38.43 -18.20 -4.52
CA GLU A 42 38.34 -16.73 -4.56
C GLU A 42 36.92 -16.21 -4.90
N ARG A 43 36.10 -16.94 -5.67
CA ARG A 43 34.71 -16.52 -5.97
C ARG A 43 33.83 -16.57 -4.73
N ALA A 44 34.03 -17.59 -3.88
CA ALA A 44 33.30 -17.76 -2.64
C ALA A 44 33.46 -16.58 -1.67
N LEU A 45 34.52 -15.76 -1.83
CA LEU A 45 34.73 -14.55 -1.03
C LEU A 45 33.75 -13.42 -1.40
N ALA A 46 33.28 -13.37 -2.65
CA ALA A 46 32.37 -12.33 -3.14
C ALA A 46 30.88 -12.63 -2.88
N ASP A 47 30.54 -13.89 -2.60
CA ASP A 47 29.15 -14.33 -2.39
C ASP A 47 28.40 -13.58 -1.28
N PRO A 48 28.98 -13.33 -0.09
CA PRO A 48 28.29 -12.60 0.97
C PRO A 48 27.93 -11.17 0.56
N ALA A 49 28.84 -10.47 -0.13
CA ALA A 49 28.62 -9.09 -0.58
C ALA A 49 27.53 -9.05 -1.67
N ARG A 50 27.60 -9.97 -2.64
CA ARG A 50 26.58 -10.14 -3.69
C ARG A 50 25.20 -10.44 -3.11
N ALA A 51 25.12 -11.36 -2.14
CA ALA A 51 23.88 -11.72 -1.46
C ALA A 51 23.28 -10.51 -0.72
N SER A 52 24.10 -9.73 -0.02
CA SER A 52 23.65 -8.52 0.67
C SER A 52 23.10 -7.47 -0.30
N ALA A 53 23.80 -7.18 -1.40
CA ALA A 53 23.35 -6.22 -2.39
C ALA A 53 22.05 -6.69 -3.08
N THR A 54 21.92 -8.00 -3.34
CA THR A 54 20.72 -8.62 -3.92
C THR A 54 19.50 -8.47 -3.02
N GLU A 55 19.65 -8.72 -1.71
CA GLU A 55 18.55 -8.54 -0.75
C GLU A 55 18.10 -7.08 -0.68
N LEU A 56 19.05 -6.14 -0.60
CA LEU A 56 18.73 -4.71 -0.58
C LEU A 56 18.01 -4.26 -1.86
N ARG A 57 18.45 -4.75 -3.02
CA ARG A 57 17.79 -4.52 -4.31
C ARG A 57 16.34 -5.04 -4.30
N SER A 58 16.12 -6.23 -3.75
CA SER A 58 14.78 -6.82 -3.58
C SER A 58 13.89 -5.96 -2.69
N ILE A 59 14.41 -5.42 -1.58
CA ILE A 59 13.67 -4.50 -0.70
C ILE A 59 13.24 -3.24 -1.46
N VAL A 60 14.16 -2.63 -2.23
CA VAL A 60 13.85 -1.44 -3.04
C VAL A 60 12.75 -1.73 -4.07
N GLN A 61 12.84 -2.87 -4.77
CA GLN A 61 11.87 -3.25 -5.81
C GLN A 61 10.50 -3.58 -5.22
N ARG A 62 10.44 -4.40 -4.17
CA ARG A 62 9.20 -4.81 -3.51
C ARG A 62 8.42 -3.61 -2.94
N ASN A 63 9.12 -2.59 -2.49
CA ASN A 63 8.51 -1.36 -1.97
C ASN A 63 8.38 -0.24 -3.01
N ASN A 64 8.85 -0.46 -4.24
CA ASN A 64 8.89 0.56 -5.30
C ASN A 64 9.57 1.88 -4.84
N PHE A 65 10.70 1.79 -4.14
CA PHE A 65 11.42 2.98 -3.64
C PHE A 65 12.34 3.65 -4.66
N GLY A 66 12.60 3.01 -5.82
CA GLY A 66 13.46 3.58 -6.87
C GLY A 66 13.10 5.01 -7.30
N PRO A 67 11.82 5.34 -7.55
CA PRO A 67 11.41 6.70 -7.94
C PRO A 67 11.65 7.79 -6.88
N GLU A 68 11.72 7.43 -5.59
CA GLU A 68 11.91 8.39 -4.49
C GLU A 68 13.38 8.85 -4.38
N ALA A 69 14.32 8.07 -4.93
CA ALA A 69 15.75 8.36 -4.94
C ALA A 69 16.40 7.94 -6.27
N PRO A 70 16.03 8.57 -7.40
CA PRO A 70 16.38 8.08 -8.73
C PRO A 70 17.89 8.07 -9.00
N GLU A 71 18.62 9.07 -8.49
CA GLU A 71 20.08 9.15 -8.65
C GLU A 71 20.80 8.03 -7.87
N ALA A 72 20.43 7.83 -6.61
CA ALA A 72 21.00 6.76 -5.79
C ALA A 72 20.64 5.37 -6.35
N TYR A 73 19.41 5.20 -6.85
CA TYR A 73 18.99 3.94 -7.47
C TYR A 73 19.80 3.63 -8.74
N ALA A 74 19.99 4.63 -9.61
CA ALA A 74 20.81 4.46 -10.81
C ALA A 74 22.27 4.13 -10.48
N ALA A 75 22.84 4.78 -9.46
CA ALA A 75 24.19 4.47 -8.98
C ALA A 75 24.29 3.05 -8.42
N ALA A 76 23.31 2.61 -7.63
CA ALA A 76 23.25 1.25 -7.09
C ALA A 76 23.20 0.19 -8.20
N GLU A 77 22.34 0.36 -9.19
CA GLU A 77 22.20 -0.58 -10.31
C GLU A 77 23.45 -0.61 -11.20
N THR A 78 24.12 0.54 -11.38
CA THR A 78 25.40 0.63 -12.10
C THR A 78 26.49 -0.15 -11.38
N ALA A 79 26.69 0.10 -10.08
CA ALA A 79 27.69 -0.60 -9.27
C ALA A 79 27.40 -2.11 -9.19
N PHE A 80 26.12 -2.49 -9.01
CA PHE A 80 25.71 -3.90 -8.98
C PHE A 80 26.05 -4.61 -10.30
N THR A 81 25.72 -3.99 -11.44
CA THR A 81 26.00 -4.55 -12.76
C THR A 81 27.50 -4.70 -13.01
N ALA A 82 28.31 -3.71 -12.59
CA ALA A 82 29.76 -3.81 -12.68
C ALA A 82 30.31 -4.92 -11.76
N GLY A 83 29.73 -5.11 -10.58
CA GLY A 83 30.07 -6.20 -9.66
C GLY A 83 29.82 -7.58 -10.28
N GLU A 84 28.68 -7.76 -10.95
CA GLU A 84 28.36 -9.01 -11.66
C GLU A 84 29.37 -9.30 -12.78
N GLN A 85 29.86 -8.27 -13.49
CA GLN A 85 30.87 -8.43 -14.53
C GLN A 85 32.26 -8.77 -13.96
N ALA A 86 32.61 -8.21 -12.81
CA ALA A 86 33.89 -8.47 -12.14
C ALA A 86 33.92 -9.83 -11.40
N TYR A 87 32.75 -10.38 -11.03
CA TYR A 87 32.62 -11.54 -10.14
C TYR A 87 33.45 -12.77 -10.56
N GLU A 88 33.53 -13.07 -11.85
CA GLU A 88 34.25 -14.26 -12.33
C GLU A 88 35.77 -14.06 -12.44
N ASN A 89 36.21 -12.82 -12.71
CA ASN A 89 37.58 -12.51 -13.16
C ASN A 89 38.38 -11.67 -12.16
N ALA A 90 37.71 -10.94 -11.28
CA ALA A 90 38.29 -10.02 -10.32
C ALA A 90 37.43 -9.98 -9.04
N PRO A 91 37.40 -11.07 -8.24
CA PRO A 91 36.48 -11.20 -7.11
C PRO A 91 36.70 -10.13 -6.02
N GLU A 92 37.94 -9.67 -5.79
CA GLU A 92 38.21 -8.55 -4.88
C GLU A 92 37.56 -7.24 -5.36
N GLN A 93 37.62 -6.97 -6.66
CA GLN A 93 36.96 -5.80 -7.25
C GLN A 93 35.43 -5.94 -7.19
N ALA A 94 34.90 -7.16 -7.40
CA ALA A 94 33.48 -7.43 -7.29
C ALA A 94 32.96 -7.14 -5.88
N ILE A 95 33.70 -7.50 -4.82
CA ILE A 95 33.36 -7.18 -3.43
C ILE A 95 33.16 -5.66 -3.26
N THR A 96 34.14 -4.85 -3.68
CA THR A 96 34.05 -3.38 -3.58
C THR A 96 32.81 -2.83 -4.30
N LEU A 97 32.51 -3.33 -5.50
CA LEU A 97 31.36 -2.89 -6.29
C LEU A 97 30.02 -3.29 -5.66
N TYR A 98 29.92 -4.47 -5.06
CA TYR A 98 28.71 -4.88 -4.33
C TYR A 98 28.51 -4.10 -3.03
N GLU A 99 29.59 -3.71 -2.33
CA GLU A 99 29.53 -2.84 -1.15
C GLU A 99 29.08 -1.41 -1.52
N GLU A 100 29.59 -0.89 -2.64
CA GLU A 100 29.14 0.39 -3.23
C GLU A 100 27.64 0.33 -3.59
N ALA A 101 27.22 -0.73 -4.29
CA ALA A 101 25.81 -0.95 -4.61
C ALA A 101 24.94 -1.02 -3.34
N SER A 102 25.39 -1.75 -2.32
CA SER A 102 24.69 -1.88 -1.03
C SER A 102 24.54 -0.53 -0.32
N THR A 103 25.56 0.33 -0.39
CA THR A 103 25.52 1.69 0.18
C THR A 103 24.46 2.53 -0.52
N HIS A 104 24.42 2.49 -1.85
CA HIS A 104 23.42 3.22 -2.61
C HIS A 104 22.00 2.67 -2.42
N TYR A 105 21.78 1.35 -2.38
CA TYR A 105 20.46 0.78 -2.10
C TYR A 105 19.96 1.16 -0.71
N ARG A 106 20.82 1.18 0.33
CA ARG A 106 20.41 1.65 1.67
C ARG A 106 19.95 3.11 1.64
N SER A 107 20.61 3.97 0.86
CA SER A 107 20.18 5.36 0.66
C SER A 107 18.81 5.45 -0.02
N VAL A 108 18.54 4.60 -1.01
CA VAL A 108 17.21 4.52 -1.66
C VAL A 108 16.15 4.05 -0.67
N ILE A 109 16.46 3.05 0.17
CA ILE A 109 15.54 2.53 1.19
C ILE A 109 15.21 3.61 2.23
N ASP A 110 16.20 4.36 2.72
CA ASP A 110 15.97 5.45 3.69
C ASP A 110 15.07 6.54 3.10
N GLN A 111 15.42 7.06 1.93
CA GLN A 111 14.64 8.12 1.25
C GLN A 111 13.22 7.65 0.94
N GLY A 112 13.07 6.45 0.37
CA GLY A 112 11.76 5.88 0.05
C GLY A 112 10.91 5.61 1.28
N SER A 113 11.52 5.19 2.40
CA SER A 113 10.81 4.96 3.65
C SER A 113 10.29 6.26 4.26
N ARG A 114 11.09 7.33 4.24
CA ARG A 114 10.67 8.67 4.68
C ARG A 114 9.53 9.22 3.82
N ALA A 115 9.66 9.15 2.49
CA ALA A 115 8.63 9.60 1.58
C ALA A 115 7.30 8.85 1.80
N ARG A 116 7.36 7.53 2.01
CA ARG A 116 6.17 6.72 2.33
C ARG A 116 5.57 7.08 3.70
N ALA A 117 6.40 7.33 4.72
CA ALA A 117 5.93 7.78 6.02
C ALA A 117 5.15 9.09 5.90
N ASP A 118 5.68 10.06 5.17
CA ASP A 118 5.04 11.36 4.95
C ASP A 118 3.69 11.23 4.24
N GLN A 119 3.60 10.36 3.22
CA GLN A 119 2.34 10.08 2.53
C GLN A 119 1.29 9.48 3.48
N LEU A 120 1.68 8.48 4.29
CA LEU A 120 0.78 7.83 5.24
C LEU A 120 0.34 8.79 6.36
N ARG A 121 1.27 9.60 6.86
CA ARG A 121 1.00 10.67 7.83
C ARG A 121 -0.02 11.66 7.30
N ALA A 122 0.16 12.15 6.07
CA ALA A 122 -0.78 13.05 5.43
C ALA A 122 -2.18 12.42 5.30
N ALA A 123 -2.26 11.15 4.86
CA ALA A 123 -3.52 10.44 4.73
C ALA A 123 -4.25 10.22 6.08
N ALA A 124 -3.50 9.91 7.14
CA ALA A 124 -4.07 9.77 8.49
C ALA A 124 -4.61 11.12 9.02
N HIS A 125 -3.89 12.21 8.79
CA HIS A 125 -4.36 13.56 9.14
C HIS A 125 -5.61 13.97 8.35
N GLU A 126 -5.66 13.67 7.05
CA GLU A 126 -6.85 13.94 6.22
C GLU A 126 -8.09 13.22 6.78
N GLU A 127 -7.99 11.93 7.11
CA GLU A 127 -9.11 11.19 7.71
C GLU A 127 -9.47 11.69 9.10
N ARG A 128 -8.49 12.12 9.91
CA ARG A 128 -8.76 12.78 11.20
C ARG A 128 -9.58 14.05 11.00
N ASP A 129 -9.21 14.88 10.05
CA ASP A 129 -9.89 16.16 9.78
C ASP A 129 -11.30 15.92 9.22
N ARG A 130 -11.49 14.87 8.40
CA ARG A 130 -12.83 14.39 7.99
C ARG A 130 -13.66 13.93 9.19
N ALA A 131 -13.11 13.13 10.09
CA ALA A 131 -13.80 12.70 11.31
C ALA A 131 -14.23 13.90 12.18
N ARG A 132 -13.36 14.90 12.33
CA ARG A 132 -13.67 16.16 13.04
C ARG A 132 -14.79 16.97 12.38
N SER A 133 -14.86 16.97 11.04
CA SER A 133 -15.90 17.70 10.31
C SER A 133 -17.34 17.27 10.66
N VAL A 134 -17.52 16.04 11.15
CA VAL A 134 -18.81 15.49 11.61
C VAL A 134 -18.90 15.36 13.13
N ARG A 135 -17.97 15.99 13.86
CA ARG A 135 -17.85 15.94 15.34
C ARG A 135 -17.73 14.51 15.89
N ALA A 136 -16.98 13.64 15.20
CA ALA A 136 -16.79 12.27 15.64
C ALA A 136 -16.09 12.17 17.00
N GLU A 137 -15.27 13.15 17.36
CA GLU A 137 -14.64 13.29 18.68
C GLU A 137 -15.66 13.45 19.83
N VAL A 138 -16.85 13.98 19.53
CA VAL A 138 -17.96 14.11 20.49
C VAL A 138 -18.88 12.90 20.39
N ALA A 139 -19.34 12.57 19.19
CA ALA A 139 -20.36 11.54 18.95
C ALA A 139 -19.83 10.11 19.13
N GLN A 140 -18.54 9.89 18.84
CA GLN A 140 -17.87 8.60 18.78
C GLN A 140 -16.52 8.64 19.52
N ARG A 141 -16.52 9.27 20.70
CA ARG A 141 -15.31 9.60 21.49
C ARG A 141 -14.31 8.47 21.63
N ASP A 142 -14.75 7.27 22.01
CA ASP A 142 -13.84 6.14 22.28
C ASP A 142 -13.13 5.66 21.00
N ARG A 143 -13.85 5.64 19.87
CA ARG A 143 -13.27 5.27 18.56
C ARG A 143 -12.28 6.32 18.09
N TYR A 144 -12.66 7.58 18.20
CA TYR A 144 -11.81 8.71 17.83
C TYR A 144 -10.52 8.73 18.65
N ASN A 145 -10.62 8.55 19.98
CA ASN A 145 -9.46 8.55 20.87
C ASN A 145 -8.51 7.37 20.62
N ARG A 146 -9.04 6.20 20.26
CA ARG A 146 -8.18 5.06 19.87
C ARG A 146 -7.38 5.39 18.61
N ALA A 147 -8.04 5.92 17.57
CA ALA A 147 -7.36 6.35 16.35
C ALA A 147 -6.32 7.45 16.60
N GLN A 148 -6.61 8.38 17.51
CA GLN A 148 -5.65 9.40 17.94
C GLN A 148 -4.44 8.76 18.63
N SER A 149 -4.64 7.77 19.51
CA SER A 149 -3.54 7.06 20.14
C SER A 149 -2.66 6.29 19.14
N ASP A 150 -3.25 5.70 18.09
CA ASP A 150 -2.49 5.05 17.03
C ASP A 150 -1.69 6.07 16.20
N LEU A 151 -2.27 7.26 15.94
CA LEU A 151 -1.57 8.35 15.27
C LEU A 151 -0.38 8.85 16.09
N ASP A 152 -0.58 9.08 17.39
CA ASP A 152 0.48 9.54 18.29
C ASP A 152 1.61 8.49 18.38
N ARG A 153 1.26 7.20 18.43
CA ARG A 153 2.24 6.10 18.37
C ARG A 153 3.00 6.11 17.03
N ALA A 154 2.32 6.32 15.91
CA ALA A 154 2.95 6.37 14.60
C ALA A 154 3.97 7.49 14.49
N GLU A 155 3.66 8.68 15.03
CA GLU A 155 4.56 9.83 15.08
C GLU A 155 5.82 9.52 15.92
N THR A 156 5.67 8.92 17.10
CA THR A 156 6.82 8.49 17.91
C THR A 156 7.70 7.46 17.17
N LEU A 157 7.09 6.45 16.54
CA LEU A 157 7.84 5.44 15.78
C LEU A 157 8.57 6.05 14.58
N LEU A 158 8.00 7.09 13.96
CA LEU A 158 8.64 7.81 12.87
C LEU A 158 9.86 8.63 13.37
N GLU A 159 9.74 9.29 14.52
CA GLU A 159 10.86 9.99 15.17
C GLU A 159 12.01 9.04 15.54
N GLU A 160 11.68 7.79 15.88
CA GLU A 160 12.63 6.70 16.15
C GLU A 160 13.15 6.00 14.87
N GLU A 161 12.79 6.49 13.68
CA GLU A 161 13.12 5.90 12.37
C GLU A 161 12.70 4.43 12.22
N SER A 162 11.73 4.00 13.02
CA SER A 162 11.13 2.67 12.98
C SER A 162 10.04 2.61 11.90
N PHE A 163 10.45 2.77 10.64
CA PHE A 163 9.55 3.01 9.51
C PHE A 163 8.46 1.94 9.35
N GLU A 164 8.79 0.64 9.35
CA GLU A 164 7.79 -0.43 9.17
C GLU A 164 6.68 -0.39 10.23
N SER A 165 7.07 -0.22 11.50
CA SER A 165 6.12 -0.10 12.62
C SER A 165 5.31 1.19 12.54
N SER A 166 5.93 2.30 12.10
CA SER A 166 5.25 3.58 11.90
C SER A 166 4.19 3.46 10.80
N PHE A 167 4.48 2.75 9.70
CA PHE A 167 3.54 2.56 8.59
C PHE A 167 2.27 1.87 9.06
N SER A 168 2.41 0.75 9.79
CA SER A 168 1.26 0.03 10.35
C SER A 168 0.43 0.92 11.26
N SER A 169 1.08 1.71 12.12
CA SER A 169 0.36 2.59 13.06
C SER A 169 -0.36 3.75 12.35
N PHE A 170 0.24 4.34 11.30
CA PHE A 170 -0.46 5.34 10.47
C PHE A 170 -1.67 4.74 9.74
N GLU A 171 -1.56 3.52 9.22
CA GLU A 171 -2.67 2.82 8.58
C GLU A 171 -3.81 2.52 9.56
N ASP A 172 -3.47 2.04 10.77
CA ASP A 172 -4.42 1.82 11.86
C ASP A 172 -5.13 3.12 12.25
N ALA A 173 -4.38 4.21 12.43
CA ALA A 173 -4.93 5.53 12.73
C ALA A 173 -5.90 6.01 11.63
N ARG A 174 -5.48 5.94 10.36
CA ARG A 174 -6.30 6.31 9.20
C ARG A 174 -7.62 5.53 9.18
N SER A 175 -7.54 4.21 9.34
CA SER A 175 -8.71 3.32 9.38
C SER A 175 -9.63 3.61 10.58
N GLY A 176 -9.04 3.87 11.75
CA GLY A 176 -9.74 4.23 12.97
C GLY A 176 -10.52 5.54 12.84
N PHE A 177 -9.89 6.59 12.27
CA PHE A 177 -10.56 7.86 12.02
C PHE A 177 -11.69 7.71 10.99
N HIS A 178 -11.47 6.96 9.91
CA HIS A 178 -12.52 6.66 8.94
C HIS A 178 -13.72 5.96 9.59
N THR A 179 -13.47 4.99 10.47
CA THR A 179 -14.50 4.27 11.21
C THR A 179 -15.28 5.19 12.16
N ALA A 180 -14.59 6.12 12.84
CA ALA A 180 -15.23 7.12 13.69
C ALA A 180 -16.08 8.10 12.88
N TYR A 181 -15.58 8.56 11.72
CA TYR A 181 -16.31 9.41 10.78
C TYR A 181 -17.63 8.77 10.34
N THR A 182 -17.59 7.54 9.82
CA THR A 182 -18.77 6.85 9.29
C THR A 182 -19.83 6.64 10.38
N ALA A 183 -19.42 6.19 11.57
CA ALA A 183 -20.34 5.97 12.69
C ALA A 183 -20.98 7.28 13.19
N ALA A 184 -20.22 8.38 13.25
CA ALA A 184 -20.75 9.68 13.64
C ALA A 184 -21.77 10.20 12.62
N ARG A 185 -21.49 10.02 11.32
CA ARG A 185 -22.41 10.39 10.24
C ARG A 185 -23.72 9.60 10.33
N GLU A 186 -23.64 8.28 10.49
CA GLU A 186 -24.81 7.40 10.64
C GLU A 186 -25.63 7.73 11.89
N GLN A 187 -24.98 8.08 13.01
CA GLN A 187 -25.68 8.52 14.22
C GLN A 187 -26.44 9.82 13.97
N ARG A 188 -25.82 10.80 13.30
CA ARG A 188 -26.47 12.06 12.94
C ARG A 188 -27.67 11.84 12.02
N GLU A 189 -27.53 11.01 10.99
CA GLU A 189 -28.61 10.67 10.06
C GLU A 189 -29.78 9.96 10.76
N ARG A 190 -29.51 9.11 11.75
CA ARG A 190 -30.56 8.49 12.59
C ARG A 190 -31.25 9.51 13.48
N ALA A 191 -30.49 10.40 14.11
CA ALA A 191 -31.05 11.46 14.95
C ALA A 191 -31.95 12.41 14.13
N GLN A 192 -31.52 12.79 12.92
CA GLN A 192 -32.33 13.64 12.04
C GLN A 192 -33.66 12.98 11.68
N ARG A 193 -33.63 11.71 11.25
CA ARG A 193 -34.87 10.97 10.95
C ARG A 193 -35.81 10.86 12.15
N ALA A 194 -35.27 10.70 13.35
CA ALA A 194 -36.07 10.67 14.57
C ALA A 194 -36.74 12.03 14.85
N LEU A 195 -36.03 13.14 14.63
CA LEU A 195 -36.61 14.49 14.77
C LEU A 195 -37.70 14.74 13.74
N ASP A 196 -37.46 14.40 12.47
CA ASP A 196 -38.45 14.57 11.40
C ASP A 196 -39.73 13.76 11.70
N GLN A 197 -39.58 12.56 12.25
CA GLN A 197 -40.73 11.75 12.68
C GLN A 197 -41.49 12.39 13.85
N LEU A 198 -40.77 12.89 14.87
CA LEU A 198 -41.40 13.58 16.00
C LEU A 198 -42.18 14.82 15.56
N ASP A 199 -41.63 15.60 14.63
CA ASP A 199 -42.30 16.77 14.08
C ASP A 199 -43.59 16.38 13.34
N SER A 200 -43.56 15.30 12.55
CA SER A 200 -44.75 14.75 11.90
C SER A 200 -45.82 14.31 12.91
N ASP A 201 -45.41 13.59 13.95
CA ASP A 201 -46.32 13.09 14.99
C ASP A 201 -46.94 14.24 15.80
N LEU A 202 -46.19 15.32 16.03
CA LEU A 202 -46.67 16.54 16.70
C LEU A 202 -47.71 17.29 15.86
N VAL A 203 -47.50 17.36 14.53
CA VAL A 203 -48.49 17.95 13.60
C VAL A 203 -49.76 17.11 13.57
N GLU A 204 -49.66 15.78 13.48
CA GLU A 204 -50.83 14.89 13.51
C GLU A 204 -51.60 15.01 14.82
N THR A 205 -50.89 15.01 15.95
CA THR A 205 -51.49 15.11 17.29
C THR A 205 -52.21 16.45 17.47
N SER A 206 -51.59 17.55 17.07
CA SER A 206 -52.22 18.88 17.11
C SER A 206 -53.48 18.93 16.26
N GLY A 207 -53.43 18.43 15.01
CA GLY A 207 -54.60 18.36 14.14
C GLY A 207 -55.70 17.40 14.64
N ARG A 208 -55.37 16.40 15.47
CA ARG A 208 -56.36 15.58 16.16
C ARG A 208 -57.03 16.34 17.31
N LEU A 209 -56.26 17.09 18.10
CA LEU A 209 -56.78 17.90 19.20
C LEU A 209 -57.72 19.00 18.71
N GLU A 210 -57.38 19.69 17.63
CA GLU A 210 -58.23 20.71 17.01
C GLU A 210 -59.58 20.14 16.54
N ARG A 211 -59.56 18.97 15.88
CA ARG A 211 -60.79 18.27 15.48
C ARG A 211 -61.66 17.89 16.68
N MET A 212 -61.03 17.36 17.74
CA MET A 212 -61.76 17.04 18.98
C MET A 212 -62.39 18.29 19.62
N GLN A 213 -61.73 19.45 19.57
CA GLN A 213 -62.29 20.72 20.06
C GLN A 213 -63.49 21.17 19.24
N GLN A 214 -63.39 21.13 17.91
CA GLN A 214 -64.51 21.46 17.01
C GLN A 214 -65.71 20.53 17.23
N ASP A 215 -65.48 19.22 17.36
CA ASP A 215 -66.56 18.25 17.61
C ASP A 215 -67.27 18.52 18.96
N MET A 216 -66.52 18.93 19.99
CA MET A 216 -67.11 19.31 21.29
C MET A 216 -67.93 20.60 21.21
N GLU A 217 -67.47 21.61 20.47
CA GLU A 217 -68.22 22.85 20.28
C GLU A 217 -69.55 22.59 19.56
N VAL A 218 -69.53 21.82 18.47
CA VAL A 218 -70.74 21.45 17.72
C VAL A 218 -71.75 20.65 18.56
N SER A 219 -71.28 19.86 19.53
CA SER A 219 -72.17 19.03 20.37
C SER A 219 -72.94 19.79 21.47
N ASN A 220 -72.56 21.04 21.77
CA ASN A 220 -73.16 21.86 22.83
C ASN A 220 -74.17 22.90 22.33
N ASP A 221 -74.30 23.06 21.02
CA ASP A 221 -75.29 23.92 20.34
C ASP A 221 -76.57 23.13 19.99
#